data_AF-A0A7X8ULH4-F1
#
_entry.id   AF-A0A7X8ULH4-F1
#
_cell.length_a   1.000
_cell.length_b   1.000
_cell.length_c   1.000
_cell.angle_alpha   90.00
_cell.angle_beta   90.00
_cell.angle_gamma   90.00
#
_symmetry.space_group_name_H-M   'P 1'
#
loop_
_entity.id
_entity.type
_entity.pdbx_description
1 polymer ?
#
loop_
_entity_poly.entity_id
_entity_poly.type
_entity_poly.pdbx_seq_one_letter_code
_entity_poly.pdbx_strand_id
1 'polypeptide(L)' 'LAQRELIAATGAGDRGLDARSDISGFNWSDVPVILPEIGFMTNPDEDRLLATPAYQDKIVRGLTRAILAFLGVGWTS' A
#
# COMPACT_ATOMS: atom_id res chain seq x y z
N LEU A 1 7.42 3.12 -5.57
CA LEU A 1 7.95 2.32 -4.44
C LEU A 1 6.84 1.52 -3.76
N ALA A 2 5.84 2.18 -3.17
CA ALA A 2 4.73 1.51 -2.47
C ALA A 2 3.98 0.46 -3.30
N GLN A 3 3.51 0.80 -4.51
CA GLN A 3 2.85 -0.15 -5.42
C GLN A 3 3.64 -1.46 -5.59
N ARG A 4 4.92 -1.32 -5.95
CA ARG A 4 5.82 -2.45 -6.23
C ARG A 4 6.01 -3.33 -5.00
N GLU A 5 6.27 -2.73 -3.84
CA GLU A 5 6.50 -3.48 -2.60
C GLU A 5 5.24 -4.17 -2.09
N LEU A 6 4.06 -3.53 -2.26
CA LEU A 6 2.78 -4.15 -1.95
C LEU A 6 2.53 -5.38 -2.83
N ILE A 7 2.67 -5.25 -4.15
CA ILE A 7 2.51 -6.37 -5.09
C ILE A 7 3.48 -7.50 -4.74
N ALA A 8 4.75 -7.18 -4.48
CA ALA A 8 5.76 -8.17 -4.13
C ALA A 8 5.46 -8.90 -2.80
N ALA A 9 4.87 -8.21 -1.82
CA ALA A 9 4.56 -8.79 -0.51
C ALA A 9 3.26 -9.59 -0.49
N THR A 10 2.22 -9.12 -1.20
CA THR A 10 0.87 -9.69 -1.13
C THR A 10 0.55 -10.66 -2.27
N GLY A 11 1.18 -10.47 -3.44
CA GLY A 11 0.80 -11.15 -4.68
C GLY A 11 -0.47 -10.59 -5.32
N ALA A 12 -0.97 -9.43 -4.86
CA ALA A 12 -2.13 -8.78 -5.44
C ALA A 12 -1.88 -8.35 -6.89
N GLY A 13 -2.95 -8.31 -7.69
CA GLY A 13 -2.87 -7.85 -9.09
C GLY A 13 -2.45 -6.38 -9.19
N ASP A 14 -1.63 -6.07 -10.18
CA ASP A 14 -1.20 -4.69 -10.47
C ASP A 14 -2.35 -3.90 -11.12
N ARG A 15 -2.81 -2.85 -10.45
CA ARG A 15 -3.86 -1.95 -10.93
C ARG A 15 -3.34 -0.57 -11.33
N GLY A 16 -2.02 -0.40 -11.38
CA GLY A 16 -1.37 0.86 -11.75
C GLY A 16 -1.49 1.96 -10.69
N LEU A 17 -0.94 3.13 -11.02
CA LEU A 17 -1.03 4.33 -10.22
C LEU A 17 -2.10 5.25 -10.80
N ASP A 18 -2.96 5.80 -9.93
CA ASP A 18 -3.98 6.76 -10.31
C ASP A 18 -3.65 8.12 -9.66
N ALA A 19 -3.13 9.04 -10.46
CA ALA A 19 -2.76 10.37 -9.99
C ALA A 19 -4.00 11.26 -9.93
N ARG A 20 -4.45 11.58 -8.71
CA ARG A 20 -5.62 12.43 -8.48
C ARG A 20 -5.25 13.71 -7.74
N SER A 21 -5.81 14.83 -8.21
CA SER A 21 -5.64 16.16 -7.61
C SER A 21 -6.90 16.67 -6.89
N ASP A 22 -7.97 15.86 -6.87
CA ASP A 22 -9.28 16.20 -6.31
C ASP A 22 -9.53 15.57 -4.92
N ILE A 23 -8.57 14.79 -4.42
CA ILE A 23 -8.58 14.28 -3.05
C ILE A 23 -8.19 15.44 -2.13
N SER A 24 -9.18 16.10 -1.54
CA SER A 24 -8.98 17.31 -0.73
C SER A 24 -7.94 17.14 0.38
N GLY A 25 -7.80 15.94 0.96
CA GLY A 25 -6.76 15.64 1.96
C GLY A 25 -5.32 15.65 1.43
N PHE A 26 -5.09 15.51 0.12
CA PHE A 26 -3.75 15.57 -0.48
C PHE A 26 -3.31 17.00 -0.79
N ASN A 27 -4.27 17.89 -1.07
CA ASN A 27 -4.00 19.25 -1.52
C ASN A 27 -3.44 20.18 -0.43
N TRP A 28 -3.51 19.78 0.85
CA TRP A 28 -2.99 20.55 1.99
C TRP A 28 -1.70 19.97 2.58
N SER A 29 -1.10 18.96 1.92
CA SER A 29 0.12 18.33 2.44
C SER A 29 1.37 18.98 1.85
N ASP A 30 2.26 19.45 2.71
CA ASP A 30 3.60 19.92 2.33
C ASP A 30 4.63 18.77 2.21
N VAL A 31 4.19 17.52 2.42
CA VAL A 31 5.01 16.31 2.32
C VAL A 31 4.38 15.31 1.34
N PRO A 32 5.15 14.35 0.77
CA PRO A 32 4.58 13.36 -0.14
C PRO A 32 3.51 12.49 0.52
N VAL A 33 2.35 12.37 -0.13
CA VAL A 33 1.20 11.57 0.33
C VAL A 33 0.81 10.56 -0.74
N ILE A 34 0.42 9.36 -0.29
CA ILE A 34 -0.20 8.33 -1.11
C ILE A 34 -1.41 7.75 -0.35
N LEU A 35 -2.37 7.20 -1.09
CA LEU A 35 -3.49 6.42 -0.56
C LEU A 35 -3.46 5.08 -1.30
N PRO A 36 -2.86 4.04 -0.70
CA PRO A 36 -2.86 2.72 -1.30
C PRO A 36 -4.22 2.05 -1.10
N GLU A 37 -4.89 1.69 -2.19
CA GLU A 37 -6.03 0.78 -2.16
C GLU A 37 -5.54 -0.67 -2.08
N ILE A 38 -5.76 -1.33 -0.94
CA ILE A 38 -5.15 -2.64 -0.61
C ILE A 38 -5.99 -3.85 -1.02
N GLY A 39 -7.20 -3.63 -1.52
CA GLY A 39 -8.12 -4.66 -2.03
C GLY A 39 -9.58 -4.20 -2.03
N PHE A 40 -10.47 -5.01 -2.59
CA PHE A 40 -11.89 -4.74 -2.76
C PHE A 40 -12.75 -5.53 -1.77
N MET A 41 -13.38 -4.84 -0.81
CA MET A 41 -14.34 -5.48 0.13
C MET A 41 -15.61 -5.98 -0.58
N THR A 42 -15.93 -5.46 -1.77
CA THR A 42 -17.05 -5.94 -2.58
C THR A 42 -16.77 -7.27 -3.30
N ASN A 43 -15.50 -7.69 -3.35
CA ASN A 43 -15.12 -9.03 -3.79
C ASN A 43 -15.03 -9.94 -2.55
N PRO A 44 -15.91 -10.93 -2.38
CA PRO A 44 -15.94 -11.77 -1.18
C PRO A 44 -14.64 -12.53 -0.88
N ASP A 45 -13.85 -12.85 -1.91
CA ASP A 45 -12.58 -13.56 -1.73
C ASP A 45 -11.49 -12.61 -1.26
N GLU A 46 -11.42 -11.41 -1.82
CA GLU A 46 -10.51 -10.35 -1.35
C GLU A 46 -10.91 -9.88 0.06
N ASP A 47 -12.21 -9.73 0.36
CA ASP A 47 -12.71 -9.33 1.69
C ASP A 47 -12.27 -10.32 2.79
N ARG A 48 -12.51 -11.61 2.58
CA ARG A 48 -12.06 -12.65 3.53
C ARG A 48 -10.56 -12.65 3.70
N LEU A 49 -9.81 -12.45 2.62
CA LEU A 49 -8.36 -12.40 2.66
C LEU A 49 -7.85 -11.18 3.44
N LEU A 50 -8.42 -10.01 3.20
CA LEU A 50 -8.13 -8.74 3.91
C LEU A 50 -8.41 -8.83 5.41
N ALA A 51 -9.37 -9.65 5.82
CA ALA A 51 -9.67 -9.90 7.22
C ALA A 51 -8.67 -10.84 7.92
N THR A 52 -7.76 -11.50 7.19
CA THR A 52 -6.79 -12.42 7.81
C THR A 52 -5.56 -11.69 8.38
N PRO A 53 -5.11 -12.04 9.60
CA PRO A 53 -3.89 -11.46 10.17
C PRO A 53 -2.65 -11.71 9.27
N ALA A 54 -2.56 -12.89 8.66
CA ALA A 54 -1.44 -13.24 7.80
C ALA A 54 -1.34 -12.37 6.54
N TYR A 55 -2.47 -11.94 5.97
CA TYR A 55 -2.46 -11.05 4.81
C TYR A 55 -2.21 -9.59 5.22
N GLN A 56 -2.76 -9.16 6.36
CA GLN A 56 -2.45 -7.84 6.94
C GLN A 56 -0.95 -7.69 7.22
N ASP A 57 -0.30 -8.74 7.74
CA ASP A 57 1.15 -8.77 7.94
C ASP A 57 1.92 -8.58 6.63
N LYS A 58 1.46 -9.15 5.50
CA LYS A 58 2.07 -8.94 4.19
C LYS A 58 1.92 -7.49 3.74
N ILE A 59 0.74 -6.90 3.91
CA ILE A 59 0.48 -5.48 3.58
C ILE A 59 1.42 -4.58 4.40
N VAL A 60 1.47 -4.76 5.72
CA VAL A 60 2.34 -3.99 6.62
C VAL A 60 3.80 -4.12 6.18
N ARG A 61 4.29 -5.34 5.92
CA ARG A 61 5.66 -5.55 5.44
C ARG A 61 5.94 -4.78 4.15
N GLY A 62 5.05 -4.84 3.16
CA GLY A 62 5.21 -4.11 1.90
C GLY A 62 5.26 -2.59 2.10
N LEU A 63 4.36 -2.04 2.92
CA LEU A 63 4.34 -0.62 3.26
C LEU A 63 5.60 -0.19 4.01
N THR A 64 6.06 -0.98 4.99
CA THR A 64 7.29 -0.70 5.72
C THR A 64 8.50 -0.65 4.79
N ARG A 65 8.66 -1.60 3.84
CA ARG A 65 9.74 -1.53 2.84
C ARG A 65 9.69 -0.25 2.04
N ALA A 66 8.51 0.09 1.56
CA ALA A 66 8.32 1.26 0.72
C ALA A 66 8.66 2.57 1.46
N ILE A 67 8.23 2.69 2.72
CA ILE A 67 8.50 3.86 3.57
C ILE A 67 9.99 3.96 3.87
N LEU A 68 10.63 2.87 4.31
CA LEU A 68 12.06 2.85 4.60
C LEU A 68 12.90 3.20 3.36
N ALA A 69 12.56 2.61 2.20
CA ALA A 69 13.20 2.93 0.94
C ALA A 69 13.01 4.39 0.52
N PHE A 70 11.83 4.96 0.73
CA PHE A 70 11.55 6.37 0.46
C PHE A 70 12.37 7.30 1.37
N LEU A 71 12.51 6.95 2.65
CA LEU A 71 13.31 7.70 3.62
C LEU A 71 14.83 7.47 3.47
N GLY A 72 15.26 6.54 2.61
CA GLY A 72 16.67 6.19 2.43
C GLY A 72 17.30 5.47 3.63
N VAL A 73 16.48 4.87 4.51
CA VAL A 73 16.95 4.13 5.69
C VAL A 73 16.85 2.63 5.45
N GLY A 74 17.89 1.89 5.83
CA GLY A 74 17.93 0.43 5.68
C GLY A 74 17.02 -0.28 6.68
N TRP A 75 16.49 -1.45 6.29
CA TRP A 75 15.78 -2.32 7.23
C TRP A 75 16.82 -2.98 8.16
N THR A 76 16.85 -2.58 9.43
CA THR A 76 17.57 -3.30 10.48
C THR A 76 16.65 -4.39 11.05
N SER A 77 16.99 -5.65 10.80
CA SER A 77 16.31 -6.83 11.36
C SER A 77 16.52 -6.94 12.87
#